data_AF-A0A023WYB8-F1
#
_entry.id   AF-A0A023WYB8-F1
#
_cell.length_a   1.000
_cell.length_b   1.000
_cell.length_c   1.000
_cell.angle_alpha   90.00
_cell.angle_beta   90.00
_cell.angle_gamma   90.00
#
_symmetry.space_group_name_H-M   'P 1'
#
loop_
_entity.id
_entity.type
_entity.pdbx_description
1 polymer ?
#
loop_
_entity_poly.entity_id
_entity_poly.type
_entity_poly.pdbx_seq_one_letter_code
_entity_poly.pdbx_strand_id
1 'polypeptide(L)'
;MSDVEKHDLSHHLEQAVQELDADSIGLAHNMYDATLEQLHEIVAFADRLKEGALVEMYLRERKAHGVNAQQLILPPKGYSGYKPES
;
A
#
# COMPACT_ATOMS: atom_id res chain seq x y z
N MET A 1 22.56 -1.21 -5.79
CA MET A 1 21.70 -0.77 -6.90
C MET A 1 22.41 0.39 -7.57
N SER A 2 22.66 0.28 -8.87
CA SER A 2 23.18 1.37 -9.69
C SER A 2 22.11 2.46 -9.87
N ASP A 3 22.52 3.69 -10.20
CA ASP A 3 21.60 4.81 -10.39
C ASP A 3 20.60 4.57 -11.53
N VAL A 4 20.97 3.73 -12.51
CA VAL A 4 20.10 3.29 -13.61
C VAL A 4 18.95 2.41 -13.11
N GLU A 5 19.24 1.44 -12.23
CA GLU A 5 18.23 0.54 -11.66
C GLU A 5 17.23 1.28 -10.76
N LYS A 6 17.67 2.36 -10.09
CA LYS A 6 16.79 3.22 -9.30
C LYS A 6 15.85 4.03 -10.19
N HIS A 7 16.35 4.54 -11.31
CA HIS A 7 15.55 5.34 -12.24
C HIS A 7 14.48 4.50 -12.93
N ASP A 8 14.84 3.30 -13.41
CA ASP A 8 13.88 2.37 -14.02
C ASP A 8 12.80 1.93 -13.03
N LEU A 9 13.16 1.69 -11.75
CA LEU A 9 12.18 1.35 -10.73
C LEU A 9 11.25 2.55 -10.41
N SER A 10 11.79 3.77 -10.31
CA SER A 10 10.96 4.96 -10.09
C SER A 10 9.97 5.21 -11.22
N HIS A 11 10.40 5.04 -12.47
CA HIS A 11 9.54 5.21 -13.64
C HIS A 11 8.42 4.18 -13.69
N HIS A 12 8.72 2.90 -13.42
CA HIS A 12 7.70 1.85 -13.37
C HIS A 12 6.71 2.07 -12.23
N LEU A 13 7.17 2.59 -11.09
CA LEU A 13 6.28 2.94 -9.97
C LEU A 13 5.38 4.13 -10.31
N GLU A 14 5.89 5.16 -10.98
CA GLU A 14 5.09 6.30 -11.45
C GLU A 14 4.02 5.86 -12.46
N GLN A 15 4.36 4.98 -13.40
CA GLN A 15 3.38 4.41 -14.32
C GLN A 15 2.32 3.58 -13.60
N ALA A 16 2.71 2.73 -12.66
CA ALA A 16 1.77 1.93 -11.88
C ALA A 16 0.83 2.80 -11.03
N VAL A 17 1.31 3.92 -10.50
CA VAL A 17 0.49 4.91 -9.76
C VAL A 17 -0.50 5.61 -10.69
N GLN A 18 -0.07 6.01 -11.89
CA GLN A 18 -0.95 6.63 -12.87
C GLN A 18 -2.03 5.66 -13.38
N GLU A 19 -1.69 4.39 -13.57
CA GLU A 19 -2.65 3.33 -13.91
C GLU A 19 -3.67 3.12 -12.77
N LEU A 20 -3.22 3.12 -11.51
CA LEU A 20 -4.08 3.07 -10.32
C LEU A 20 -5.04 4.27 -10.24
N ASP A 21 -4.58 5.49 -10.55
CA ASP A 21 -5.42 6.69 -10.56
C ASP A 21 -6.46 6.65 -11.69
N ALA A 22 -6.10 6.16 -12.88
CA ALA A 22 -7.04 5.95 -13.98
C ALA A 22 -8.08 4.87 -13.65
N ASP A 23 -7.65 3.79 -12.98
CA ASP A 23 -8.53 2.73 -12.49
C ASP A 23 -9.44 3.22 -11.35
N SER A 24 -9.03 4.22 -10.56
CA SER A 24 -9.83 4.80 -9.48
C SER A 24 -11.12 5.45 -10.01
N ILE A 25 -11.05 6.14 -11.14
CA ILE A 25 -12.21 6.74 -11.82
C ILE A 25 -13.10 5.63 -12.39
N GLY A 26 -12.51 4.59 -12.97
CA GLY A 26 -13.23 3.40 -13.43
C GLY A 26 -13.96 2.66 -12.30
N LEU A 27 -13.31 2.50 -11.15
CA LEU A 27 -13.88 1.94 -9.93
C LEU A 27 -15.06 2.78 -9.43
N ALA A 28 -14.93 4.10 -9.40
CA ALA A 28 -16.03 5.00 -9.00
C ALA A 28 -17.24 4.86 -9.94
N HIS A 29 -17.01 4.76 -11.25
CA HIS A 29 -18.07 4.49 -12.22
C HIS A 29 -18.74 3.12 -12.02
N ASN A 30 -17.96 2.08 -11.69
CA ASN A 30 -18.51 0.75 -11.41
C ASN A 30 -19.28 0.69 -10.08
N MET A 31 -19.01 1.61 -9.17
CA MET A 31 -19.72 1.76 -7.89
C MET A 31 -20.92 2.72 -7.97
N TYR A 32 -21.22 3.28 -9.15
CA TYR A 32 -22.26 4.30 -9.33
C TYR A 32 -23.65 3.87 -8.84
N ASP A 33 -24.00 2.60 -9.04
CA ASP A 33 -25.30 2.03 -8.62
C ASP A 33 -25.26 1.35 -7.24
N ALA A 34 -24.11 1.39 -6.53
CA ALA A 34 -24.00 0.79 -5.21
C ALA A 34 -24.81 1.58 -4.17
N THR A 35 -25.41 0.86 -3.21
CA THR A 35 -26.09 1.51 -2.09
C THR A 35 -25.09 2.13 -1.12
N LEU A 36 -25.54 3.09 -0.30
CA LEU A 36 -24.70 3.72 0.73
C LEU A 36 -24.11 2.68 1.71
N GLU A 37 -24.86 1.64 2.02
CA GLU A 37 -24.40 0.54 2.88
C GLU A 37 -23.25 -0.24 2.23
N GLN A 38 -23.40 -0.60 0.95
CA GLN A 38 -22.36 -1.30 0.19
C GLN A 38 -21.08 -0.45 0.08
N LEU A 39 -21.22 0.86 -0.14
CA LEU A 39 -20.07 1.78 -0.15
C LEU A 39 -19.36 1.82 1.21
N HIS A 40 -20.10 1.83 2.32
CA HIS A 40 -19.50 1.75 3.66
C HIS A 40 -18.75 0.43 3.89
N GLU A 41 -19.32 -0.70 3.44
CA GLU A 41 -18.66 -2.00 3.55
C GLU A 41 -17.36 -2.06 2.73
N ILE A 42 -17.37 -1.49 1.53
CA ILE A 42 -16.19 -1.38 0.67
C ILE A 42 -15.10 -0.55 1.36
N VAL A 43 -15.45 0.61 1.91
CA VAL A 43 -14.50 1.46 2.65
C VAL A 43 -13.93 0.71 3.85
N ALA A 44 -14.78 0.08 4.67
CA ALA A 44 -14.34 -0.68 5.82
C ALA A 44 -13.44 -1.88 5.43
N PHE A 45 -13.69 -2.51 4.28
CA PHE A 45 -12.81 -3.53 3.74
C PHE A 45 -11.45 -2.96 3.31
N ALA A 46 -11.45 -1.85 2.58
CA ALA A 46 -10.23 -1.18 2.13
C ALA A 46 -9.36 -0.75 3.32
N ASP A 47 -9.96 -0.25 4.41
CA ASP A 47 -9.24 0.10 5.63
C ASP A 47 -8.55 -1.11 6.27
N ARG A 48 -9.23 -2.24 6.39
CA ARG A 48 -8.63 -3.48 6.91
C ARG A 48 -7.51 -4.00 6.00
N LEU A 49 -7.67 -3.88 4.69
CA LEU A 49 -6.62 -4.26 3.73
C LEU A 49 -5.38 -3.37 3.89
N LYS A 50 -5.58 -2.06 4.04
CA LYS A 50 -4.51 -1.09 4.33
C LYS A 50 -3.79 -1.43 5.64
N GLU A 51 -4.52 -1.76 6.71
CA GLU A 51 -3.92 -2.20 7.97
C GLU A 51 -3.04 -3.45 7.79
N GLY A 52 -3.53 -4.45 7.07
CA GLY A 52 -2.75 -5.66 6.76
C GLY A 52 -1.48 -5.37 5.97
N ALA A 53 -1.55 -4.47 4.97
CA ALA A 53 -0.40 -4.06 4.19
C ALA A 53 0.65 -3.31 5.04
N LEU A 54 0.22 -2.47 5.98
CA LEU A 54 1.12 -1.78 6.92
C LEU A 54 1.83 -2.76 7.85
N VAL A 55 1.14 -3.80 8.34
CA VAL A 55 1.75 -4.85 9.17
C VAL A 55 2.83 -5.60 8.38
N GLU A 56 2.51 -6.05 7.16
CA GLU A 56 3.47 -6.79 6.32
C GLU A 56 4.69 -5.95 5.97
N MET A 57 4.49 -4.68 5.60
CA MET A 57 5.60 -3.76 5.30
C MET A 57 6.52 -3.57 6.51
N TYR A 58 5.95 -3.37 7.70
CA TYR A 58 6.73 -3.25 8.93
C TYR A 58 7.54 -4.53 9.26
N LEU A 59 6.94 -5.70 9.05
CA LEU A 59 7.66 -6.98 9.22
C LEU A 59 8.83 -7.12 8.25
N ARG A 60 8.65 -6.69 6.99
CA ARG A 60 9.73 -6.71 5.98
C ARG A 60 10.86 -5.75 6.31
N GLU A 61 10.56 -4.54 6.77
CA GLU A 61 11.58 -3.61 7.26
C GLU A 61 12.40 -4.21 8.40
N ARG A 62 11.72 -4.78 9.40
CA ARG A 62 12.39 -5.42 10.53
C ARG A 62 13.29 -6.56 10.10
N LYS A 63 12.83 -7.38 9.15
CA LYS A 63 13.65 -8.44 8.55
C LYS A 63 14.88 -7.88 7.85
N ALA A 64 14.74 -6.76 7.10
CA ALA A 64 15.87 -6.09 6.46
C ALA A 64 16.90 -5.55 7.48
N HIS A 65 16.44 -5.15 8.67
CA HIS A 65 17.29 -4.73 9.80
C HIS A 65 17.80 -5.89 10.68
N GLY A 66 17.67 -7.15 10.23
CA GLY A 66 18.17 -8.31 10.96
C GLY A 66 17.36 -8.68 12.21
N VAL A 67 16.18 -8.09 12.39
CA VAL A 67 15.28 -8.41 13.50
C VAL A 67 14.39 -9.58 13.10
N ASN A 68 14.23 -10.57 13.98
CA ASN A 68 13.35 -11.72 13.73
C ASN A 68 11.89 -11.24 13.50
N ALA A 69 11.34 -11.55 12.33
CA ALA A 69 9.99 -11.19 11.89
C ALA A 69 9.04 -12.40 11.80
N GLN A 70 9.36 -13.53 12.46
CA GLN A 70 8.52 -14.73 12.49
C GLN A 70 7.23 -14.55 13.30
N GLN A 71 7.16 -13.51 14.15
CA GLN A 71 5.98 -13.17 14.92
C GLN A 71 5.25 -12.00 14.26
N LEU A 72 3.93 -12.13 14.14
CA LEU A 72 3.07 -11.07 13.62
C LEU A 72 3.02 -9.94 14.66
N ILE A 73 3.58 -8.78 14.31
CA ILE A 73 3.74 -7.65 15.22
C ILE A 73 3.13 -6.42 14.57
N LEU A 74 2.23 -5.77 15.30
CA LEU A 74 1.59 -4.55 14.84
C LEU A 74 2.62 -3.41 14.75
N PRO A 75 2.53 -2.57 13.71
CA PRO A 75 3.37 -1.38 13.61
C PRO A 75 3.03 -0.38 14.73
N PRO A 76 3.99 0.48 15.13
CA PRO A 76 3.73 1.51 16.12
C PRO A 76 2.67 2.50 15.62
N LYS A 77 1.96 3.14 16.56
CA LYS A 77 0.94 4.14 16.23
C LYS A 77 1.54 5.26 15.38
N GLY A 78 0.92 5.57 14.24
CA GLY A 78 1.39 6.60 13.31
C GLY A 78 2.40 6.12 12.27
N TYR A 79 2.72 4.83 12.22
CA TYR A 79 3.51 4.26 11.14
C TYR A 79 2.79 4.39 9.80
N SER A 80 3.43 5.06 8.86
CA SER A 80 2.91 5.30 7.51
C SER A 80 3.59 4.46 6.43
N GLY A 81 4.49 3.56 6.81
CA GLY A 81 5.28 2.76 5.88
C GLY A 81 6.74 3.18 5.71
N TYR A 82 7.44 2.40 4.90
CA TYR A 82 8.84 2.59 4.59
C TYR A 82 9.05 3.91 3.87
N LYS A 83 9.90 4.76 4.45
CA LYS A 83 10.45 5.92 3.76
C LYS A 83 11.85 5.54 3.31
N PRO A 84 12.09 5.34 2.00
CA PRO A 84 13.45 5.25 1.51
C PRO A 84 14.15 6.56 1.88
N GLU A 85 15.23 6.47 2.67
CA GLU A 85 16.09 7.63 2.87
C GLU A 85 16.57 8.12 1.50
N SER A 86 16.45 9.44 1.30
CA SER A 86 16.73 10.13 0.03
C SER A 86 18.20 10.03 -0.36
#